data_AF-A0A6A2YT23-F1
#
_entry.id   AF-A0A6A2YT23-F1
#
_cell.length_a   1.000
_cell.length_b   1.000
_cell.length_c   1.000
_cell.angle_alpha   90.00
_cell.angle_beta   90.00
_cell.angle_gamma   90.00
#
_symmetry.space_group_name_H-M   'P 1'
#
loop_
_entity.id
_entity.type
_entity.pdbx_description
1 polymer ?
#
loop_
_entity_poly.entity_id
_entity_poly.type
_entity_poly.pdbx_seq_one_letter_code
_entity_poly.pdbx_strand_id
1 'polypeptide(L)'
;MIYASRGAHLLCYPGAFNMTTGPLHWELLQRARAVDNQLYVATCSPARDAGAGYIAWGHSTLVGPFGEVLATTEHDEDIIIAEIDYSILEQRR
;
A
#
# COMPACT_ATOMS: atom_id res chain seq x y z
N MET A 1 8.79 -12.80 6.57
CA MET A 1 7.63 -13.31 5.80
C MET A 1 8.11 -13.99 4.51
N ILE A 2 7.38 -14.97 3.95
CA ILE A 2 7.89 -15.91 2.91
C ILE A 2 8.40 -15.23 1.63
N TYR A 3 7.80 -14.12 1.21
CA TYR A 3 8.21 -13.41 0.01
C TYR A 3 9.52 -12.63 0.22
N ALA A 4 9.67 -11.96 1.36
CA ALA A 4 10.90 -11.25 1.70
C ALA A 4 12.09 -12.22 1.77
N SER A 5 11.92 -13.40 2.39
CA SER A 5 12.97 -14.44 2.44
C SER A 5 13.30 -15.04 1.06
N ARG A 6 12.45 -14.83 0.06
CA ARG A 6 12.68 -15.23 -1.33
C ARG A 6 13.22 -14.08 -2.20
N GLY A 7 13.64 -12.97 -1.58
CA GLY A 7 14.25 -11.84 -2.27
C GLY A 7 13.28 -10.78 -2.80
N ALA A 8 12.01 -10.78 -2.37
CA ALA A 8 11.09 -9.73 -2.77
C ALA A 8 11.45 -8.38 -2.12
N HIS A 9 11.50 -7.33 -2.94
CA HIS A 9 11.71 -5.94 -2.50
C HIS A 9 10.46 -5.06 -2.61
N LEU A 10 9.40 -5.58 -3.23
CA LEU A 10 8.09 -4.95 -3.28
C LEU A 10 7.00 -6.03 -3.17
N LEU A 11 5.96 -5.74 -2.40
CA LEU A 11 4.71 -6.49 -2.38
C LEU A 11 3.61 -5.62 -2.96
N CYS A 12 2.83 -6.18 -3.89
CA CYS A 12 1.68 -5.52 -4.47
C CYS A 12 0.39 -6.21 -4.01
N TYR A 13 -0.56 -5.44 -3.50
CA TYR A 13 -1.87 -5.89 -3.05
C TYR A 13 -2.97 -5.11 -3.76
N PRO A 14 -3.41 -5.56 -4.95
CA PRO A 14 -4.68 -5.13 -5.51
C PRO A 14 -5.81 -5.57 -4.57
N GLY A 15 -6.65 -4.65 -4.13
CA GLY A 15 -7.71 -4.95 -3.16
C GLY A 15 -8.61 -3.76 -2.88
N ALA A 16 -9.86 -4.06 -2.52
CA ALA A 16 -10.83 -3.06 -2.12
C ALA A 16 -11.22 -3.31 -0.67
N PHE A 17 -10.77 -2.46 0.26
CA PHE A 17 -11.38 -2.41 1.59
C PHE A 17 -12.68 -1.60 1.51
N ASN A 18 -13.54 -1.70 2.52
CA ASN A 18 -14.78 -0.93 2.57
C ASN A 18 -14.68 0.21 3.59
N MET A 19 -15.77 0.99 3.69
CA MET A 19 -15.89 2.12 4.61
C MET A 19 -15.76 1.78 6.11
N THR A 20 -15.83 0.50 6.50
CA THR A 20 -15.61 0.07 7.88
C THR A 20 -14.18 -0.38 8.11
N THR A 21 -13.64 -1.26 7.27
CA THR A 21 -12.29 -1.82 7.45
C THR A 21 -11.19 -0.90 6.95
N GLY A 22 -11.48 -0.07 5.95
CA GLY A 22 -10.56 0.88 5.34
C GLY A 22 -9.93 1.84 6.34
N PRO A 23 -10.73 2.69 7.02
CA PRO A 23 -10.23 3.65 7.99
C PRO A 23 -9.45 3.02 9.16
N LEU A 24 -9.79 1.78 9.52
CA LEU A 24 -9.20 1.10 10.68
C LEU A 24 -7.87 0.42 10.34
N HIS A 25 -7.78 -0.20 9.16
CA HIS A 25 -6.77 -1.21 8.91
C HIS A 25 -5.99 -0.99 7.61
N TRP A 26 -6.51 -0.26 6.64
CA TRP A 26 -5.87 -0.18 5.32
C TRP A 26 -4.44 0.35 5.43
N GLU A 27 -4.27 1.55 6.01
CA GLU A 27 -2.94 2.14 6.18
C GLU A 27 -2.07 1.36 7.18
N LEU A 28 -2.66 0.95 8.30
CA LEU A 28 -1.95 0.20 9.33
C LEU A 28 -1.31 -1.08 8.77
N LEU A 29 -2.08 -1.86 8.01
CA LEU A 29 -1.61 -3.14 7.48
C LEU A 29 -0.53 -2.96 6.42
N GLN A 30 -0.67 -2.01 5.50
CA GLN A 30 0.36 -1.77 4.49
C GLN A 30 1.68 -1.33 5.12
N ARG A 31 1.63 -0.39 6.08
CA ARG A 31 2.82 0.08 6.81
C ARG A 31 3.45 -1.02 7.64
N ALA A 32 2.65 -1.84 8.30
CA ALA A 32 3.13 -3.01 9.04
C ALA A 32 3.87 -4.00 8.11
N ARG A 33 3.29 -4.34 6.95
CA ARG A 33 3.96 -5.25 5.99
C ARG A 33 5.27 -4.67 5.47
N ALA A 34 5.31 -3.36 5.21
CA ALA A 34 6.50 -2.69 4.74
C ALA A 34 7.62 -2.71 5.78
N VAL A 35 7.34 -2.26 7.01
CA VAL A 35 8.34 -2.15 8.09
C VAL A 35 8.81 -3.51 8.60
N ASP A 36 7.91 -4.48 8.78
CA ASP A 36 8.26 -5.80 9.33
C ASP A 36 9.16 -6.61 8.37
N ASN A 37 9.17 -6.26 7.09
CA ASN A 37 9.89 -6.99 6.06
C ASN A 37 10.95 -6.12 5.35
N GLN A 38 11.08 -4.85 5.75
CA GLN A 38 11.94 -3.84 5.14
C GLN A 38 11.85 -3.90 3.61
N LEU A 39 10.65 -3.70 3.06
CA LEU A 39 10.35 -3.72 1.62
C LEU A 39 9.26 -2.72 1.29
N TYR A 40 9.11 -2.38 0.02
CA TYR A 40 8.02 -1.52 -0.44
C TYR A 40 6.68 -2.26 -0.45
N VAL A 41 5.59 -1.55 -0.16
CA VAL A 41 4.24 -2.10 -0.29
C VAL A 41 3.41 -1.18 -1.17
N ALA A 42 2.88 -1.71 -2.26
CA ALA A 42 1.94 -1.02 -3.13
C ALA A 42 0.54 -1.61 -2.94
N THR A 43 -0.46 -0.76 -2.79
CA THR A 43 -1.87 -1.14 -2.75
C THR A 43 -2.62 -0.44 -3.88
N CYS A 44 -3.49 -1.15 -4.58
CA CYS A 44 -4.28 -0.61 -5.68
C CYS A 44 -5.75 -0.94 -5.44
N SER A 45 -6.54 0.09 -5.24
CA SER A 45 -7.94 0.05 -4.83
C SER A 45 -8.80 0.77 -5.87
N PRO A 46 -10.01 0.26 -6.18
CA PRO A 46 -10.96 1.01 -6.99
C PRO A 46 -11.31 2.36 -6.35
N ALA A 47 -11.66 3.34 -7.19
CA ALA A 47 -12.31 4.55 -6.72
C ALA A 47 -13.62 4.21 -5.99
N ARG A 48 -13.99 5.06 -5.03
CA ARG A 48 -15.20 4.92 -4.25
C ARG A 48 -16.41 5.26 -5.12
N ASP A 49 -17.27 4.28 -5.30
CA ASP A 49 -18.60 4.47 -5.87
C ASP A 49 -19.68 4.29 -4.79
N ALA A 50 -20.41 5.36 -4.46
CA ALA A 50 -21.47 5.36 -3.47
C ALA A 50 -22.75 4.64 -3.95
N GLY A 51 -22.89 4.41 -5.26
CA GLY A 51 -24.00 3.66 -5.85
C GLY A 51 -23.74 2.15 -5.94
N ALA A 52 -22.51 1.70 -5.70
CA ALA A 52 -22.13 0.30 -5.79
C ALA A 52 -22.64 -0.52 -4.59
N GLY A 53 -22.88 -1.82 -4.81
CA GLY A 53 -23.19 -2.77 -3.75
C GLY A 53 -22.03 -2.99 -2.75
N TYR A 54 -20.81 -2.59 -3.13
CA TYR A 54 -19.63 -2.55 -2.27
C TYR A 54 -18.94 -1.21 -2.41
N ILE A 55 -19.02 -0.38 -1.36
CA ILE A 55 -18.42 0.96 -1.35
C ILE A 55 -16.95 0.84 -0.97
N ALA A 56 -16.07 0.95 -1.97
CA ALA A 56 -14.63 0.88 -1.78
C ALA A 56 -14.10 2.04 -0.94
N TRP A 57 -13.08 1.74 -0.13
CA TRP A 57 -12.37 2.73 0.66
C TRP A 57 -11.61 3.70 -0.26
N GLY A 58 -11.03 3.20 -1.36
CA GLY A 58 -10.09 3.95 -2.20
C GLY A 58 -8.68 3.88 -1.64
N HIS A 59 -7.97 5.00 -1.68
CA HIS A 59 -6.63 5.18 -1.11
C HIS A 59 -5.59 4.18 -1.64
N SER A 60 -5.43 4.10 -2.95
CA SER A 60 -4.28 3.39 -3.54
C SER A 60 -3.01 4.06 -3.04
N THR A 61 -2.07 3.29 -2.47
CA THR A 61 -0.93 3.85 -1.75
C THR A 61 0.36 3.11 -2.08
N LEU A 62 1.47 3.85 -2.19
CA LEU A 62 2.82 3.31 -2.11
C LEU A 62 3.42 3.64 -0.75
N VAL A 63 3.87 2.60 -0.05
CA VAL A 63 4.57 2.68 1.24
C VAL A 63 6.01 2.24 1.07
N GLY A 64 6.93 3.03 1.63
CA GLY A 64 8.35 2.75 1.66
C GLY A 64 8.76 1.77 2.76
N PRO A 65 9.99 1.26 2.70
CA PRO A 65 10.46 0.17 3.54
C PRO A 65 10.56 0.47 5.04
N PHE A 66 10.49 1.74 5.45
CA PHE A 66 10.46 2.15 6.87
C PHE A 66 9.06 2.59 7.31
N GLY A 67 8.03 2.25 6.51
CA GLY A 67 6.64 2.53 6.81
C GLY A 67 6.21 3.95 6.47
N GLU A 68 7.01 4.73 5.75
CA GLU A 68 6.65 6.04 5.22
C GLU A 68 5.65 5.90 4.06
N VAL A 69 4.60 6.71 4.04
CA VAL A 69 3.70 6.79 2.88
C VAL A 69 4.35 7.71 1.85
N LEU A 70 4.76 7.15 0.72
CA LEU A 70 5.47 7.88 -0.34
C LEU A 70 4.52 8.60 -1.29
N ALA A 71 3.38 7.95 -1.59
CA ALA A 71 2.29 8.55 -2.35
C ALA A 71 0.99 7.83 -2.02
N THR A 72 -0.12 8.55 -2.00
CA THR A 72 -1.46 7.98 -1.82
C THR A 72 -2.49 8.75 -2.63
N THR A 73 -3.45 8.05 -3.22
CA THR A 73 -4.67 8.69 -3.70
C THR A 73 -5.59 8.99 -2.52
N GLU A 74 -6.61 9.79 -2.78
CA GLU A 74 -7.82 9.83 -1.96
C GLU A 74 -8.78 8.73 -2.44
N HIS A 75 -10.08 9.00 -2.40
CA HIS A 75 -11.13 8.05 -2.72
C HIS A 75 -11.72 8.20 -4.14
N ASP A 76 -11.38 9.27 -4.85
CA ASP A 76 -11.81 9.47 -6.23
C ASP A 76 -10.93 8.68 -7.21
N GLU A 77 -11.34 8.61 -8.48
CA GLU A 77 -10.52 8.05 -9.55
C GLU A 77 -9.30 8.94 -9.78
N ASP A 78 -8.12 8.37 -9.53
CA ASP A 78 -6.86 9.10 -9.63
C ASP A 78 -5.67 8.13 -9.84
N ILE A 79 -4.51 8.68 -10.17
CA ILE A 79 -3.25 7.96 -10.37
C ILE A 79 -2.16 8.61 -9.53
N ILE A 80 -1.47 7.81 -8.72
CA ILE A 80 -0.21 8.20 -8.10
C ILE A 80 0.98 7.67 -8.90
N ILE A 81 2.00 8.50 -9.03
CA ILE A 81 3.30 8.12 -9.60
C ILE A 81 4.37 8.42 -8.55
N ALA A 82 5.19 7.42 -8.23
CA ALA A 82 6.26 7.55 -7.26
C ALA A 82 7.48 6.73 -7.69
N GLU A 83 8.66 7.19 -7.30
CA GLU A 83 9.94 6.54 -7.59
C GLU A 83 10.28 5.52 -6.49
N ILE A 84 10.82 4.37 -6.91
CA ILE A 84 11.30 3.32 -6.01
C ILE A 84 12.81 3.28 -6.10
N ASP A 85 13.48 3.65 -5.01
CA ASP A 85 14.93 3.58 -4.87
C ASP A 85 15.32 2.36 -4.03
N TYR A 86 15.69 1.27 -4.69
CA TYR A 86 16.12 0.06 -3.99
C TYR A 86 17.45 0.20 -3.24
N SER A 87 18.25 1.23 -3.51
CA SER A 87 19.52 1.44 -2.79
C SER A 87 19.28 1.74 -1.29
N ILE A 88 18.11 2.27 -0.93
CA ILE A 88 17.75 2.52 0.47
C ILE A 88 17.60 1.24 1.29
N LEU A 89 17.31 0.10 0.64
CA LEU A 89 17.17 -1.20 1.30
C LEU A 89 18.53 -1.72 1.76
N GLU A 90 19.60 -1.45 1.01
CA GLU A 90 20.95 -1.90 1.34
C GLU A 90 21.60 -1.03 2.42
N GLN A 91 21.29 0.27 2.45
CA GLN A 91 21.87 1.21 3.42
C GLN A 91 21.37 1.00 4.85
N ARG A 92 20.24 0.32 5.03
CA ARG A 92 19.49 0.29 6.31
C ARG A 92 18.98 -1.10 6.70
N ARG A 93 19.44 -2.16 6.03
CA ARG A 93 19.28 -3.56 6.43
C ARG A 93 20.49 -4.06 7.20
#